data_AF-A0A9Q0GJH2-F1
#
_entry.id   AF-A0A9Q0GJH2-F1
#
_cell.length_a   1.000
_cell.length_b   1.000
_cell.length_c   1.000
_cell.angle_alpha   90.00
_cell.angle_beta   90.00
_cell.angle_gamma   90.00
#
_symmetry.space_group_name_H-M   'P 1'
#
loop_
_entity.id
_entity.type
_entity.pdbx_description
1 polymer ?
#
loop_
_entity_poly.entity_id
_entity_poly.type
_entity_poly.pdbx_seq_one_letter_code
_entity_poly.pdbx_strand_id
1 'polypeptide(L)'
;MAPSHTAANIVVPAIVLPSLVLSLPLILASKVLGRIKRSLFKENMKGKVVLITGASSGIGERVAYEYAKRGARLALVARREDRLQEVAKKAKTLGSPDVVVIRADVTKPEDCKRLVDEAVNHFGQLNHLVNNAGIWEAGFFEDCTDVSRYAKDMDINFWGTVRITHQAVPHLRKSKGRIVVISSTLGWYPAPKSSFYNASKAAVTAFFETLSVEFGSDIGVTIVTPGLTDSEMIGGNFLKEAEMQDTPVMPADACAKSIVNSACRGDRYLTEPFWMRIVFLAQLLTPEFLNWFNHKRVAAGITKKTA
;
A
#
# COMPACT_ATOMS: atom_id res chain seq x y z
N MET A 1 0.22 45.97 4.76
CA MET A 1 -0.79 45.61 3.74
C MET A 1 -0.18 44.52 2.87
N ALA A 2 -0.77 43.33 2.84
CA ALA A 2 -0.15 42.13 2.29
C ALA A 2 -0.14 42.14 0.74
N PRO A 3 1.04 42.12 0.08
CA PRO A 3 1.16 41.68 -1.30
C PRO A 3 1.34 40.14 -1.37
N SER A 4 0.93 39.38 -0.35
CA SER A 4 1.56 38.10 -0.02
C SER A 4 1.07 36.88 -0.80
N HIS A 5 -0.19 36.82 -1.25
CA HIS A 5 -0.73 35.66 -1.97
C HIS A 5 -0.74 35.88 -3.49
N THR A 6 -1.22 37.03 -3.97
CA THR A 6 -1.30 37.32 -5.41
C THR A 6 0.08 37.38 -6.05
N ALA A 7 1.08 37.94 -5.37
CA ALA A 7 2.46 37.91 -5.87
C ALA A 7 3.03 36.48 -5.89
N ALA A 8 2.74 35.65 -4.88
CA ALA A 8 3.18 34.26 -4.84
C ALA A 8 2.59 33.43 -6.01
N ASN A 9 1.33 33.67 -6.39
CA ASN A 9 0.70 33.03 -7.54
C ASN A 9 1.41 33.29 -8.87
N ILE A 10 2.15 34.40 -8.99
CA ILE A 10 2.90 34.76 -10.19
C ILE A 10 4.35 34.31 -10.06
N VAL A 11 4.99 34.66 -8.94
CA VAL A 11 6.42 34.46 -8.72
C VAL A 11 6.77 32.99 -8.55
N VAL A 12 5.98 32.23 -7.79
CA VAL A 12 6.30 30.82 -7.53
C VAL A 12 6.28 30.00 -8.83
N PRO A 13 5.23 30.04 -9.68
CA PRO A 13 5.26 29.31 -10.95
C PRO A 13 6.37 29.79 -11.89
N ALA A 14 6.59 31.10 -11.99
CA ALA A 14 7.60 31.69 -12.87
C ALA A 14 9.03 31.26 -12.50
N ILE A 15 9.31 31.00 -11.22
CA ILE A 15 10.61 30.51 -10.76
C ILE A 15 10.66 28.97 -10.79
N VAL A 16 9.64 28.30 -10.27
CA VAL A 16 9.66 26.84 -10.05
C VAL A 16 9.58 26.06 -11.36
N LEU A 17 8.73 26.47 -12.33
CA LEU A 17 8.56 25.71 -13.57
C LEU A 17 9.85 25.67 -14.42
N PRO A 18 10.53 26.81 -14.71
CA PRO A 18 11.80 26.76 -15.44
C PRO A 18 12.88 26.02 -14.65
N SER A 19 12.95 26.23 -13.34
CA SER A 19 13.93 25.53 -12.48
C SER A 19 13.74 24.02 -12.51
N LEU A 20 12.49 23.54 -12.51
CA LEU A 20 12.18 22.12 -12.62
C LEU A 20 12.60 21.56 -13.98
N VAL A 21 12.30 22.25 -15.09
CA VAL A 21 12.68 21.81 -16.44
C VAL A 21 14.20 21.73 -16.58
N LEU A 22 14.92 22.75 -16.12
CA LEU A 22 16.38 22.80 -16.19
C LEU A 22 17.05 21.74 -15.30
N SER A 23 16.51 21.50 -14.10
CA SER A 23 17.07 20.52 -13.15
C SER A 23 16.62 19.08 -13.39
N LEU A 24 15.58 18.84 -14.21
CA LEU A 24 15.01 17.52 -14.42
C LEU A 24 16.04 16.46 -14.86
N PRO A 25 16.97 16.71 -15.81
CA PRO A 25 17.97 15.71 -16.19
C PRO A 25 18.88 15.30 -15.03
N LEU A 26 19.31 16.27 -14.21
CA LEU A 26 20.14 16.02 -13.02
C LEU A 26 19.36 15.26 -11.94
N ILE A 27 18.09 15.60 -11.72
CA ILE A 27 17.21 14.88 -10.80
C ILE A 27 17.02 13.42 -11.27
N LEU A 28 16.81 13.20 -12.57
CA LEU A 28 16.68 11.85 -13.11
C LEU A 28 18.00 11.05 -12.99
N ALA A 29 19.14 11.66 -13.33
CA ALA A 29 20.45 11.03 -13.16
C ALA A 29 20.73 10.66 -11.70
N SER A 30 20.47 11.57 -10.75
CA SER A 30 20.64 11.30 -9.32
C SER A 30 19.71 10.18 -8.82
N LYS A 31 18.46 10.12 -9.30
CA LYS A 31 17.52 9.03 -8.99
C LYS A 31 18.00 7.68 -9.54
N VAL A 32 18.53 7.65 -10.76
CA VAL A 32 19.10 6.45 -11.38
C VAL A 32 20.31 5.97 -10.58
N LEU A 33 21.27 6.86 -10.30
CA LEU A 33 22.45 6.55 -9.47
C LEU A 33 22.05 6.06 -8.07
N GLY A 34 21.11 6.74 -7.42
CA GLY A 34 20.59 6.34 -6.11
C GLY A 34 19.88 4.98 -6.14
N ARG A 35 19.21 4.64 -7.24
CA ARG A 35 18.61 3.31 -7.44
C ARG A 35 19.68 2.24 -7.64
N ILE A 36 20.72 2.51 -8.43
CA ILE A 36 21.86 1.60 -8.63
C ILE A 36 22.53 1.31 -7.29
N LYS A 37 22.87 2.36 -6.53
CA LYS A 37 23.47 2.24 -5.20
C LYS A 37 22.59 1.38 -4.27
N ARG A 38 21.30 1.68 -4.16
CA ARG A 38 20.36 0.89 -3.34
C ARG A 38 20.19 -0.55 -3.79
N SER A 39 20.32 -0.82 -5.09
CA SER A 39 20.26 -2.19 -5.62
C SER A 39 21.50 -3.01 -5.26
N LEU A 40 22.67 -2.37 -5.15
CA LEU A 40 23.91 -3.00 -4.71
C LEU A 40 23.91 -3.27 -3.19
N PHE A 41 23.37 -2.33 -2.40
CA PHE A 41 23.32 -2.42 -0.95
C PHE A 41 21.92 -2.76 -0.41
N LYS A 42 21.25 -3.74 -1.02
CA LYS A 42 19.94 -4.20 -0.54
C LYS A 42 20.06 -4.87 0.84
N GLU A 43 19.05 -4.68 1.68
CA GLU A 43 19.00 -5.30 3.00
C GLU A 43 18.88 -6.83 2.89
N ASN A 44 19.65 -7.53 3.73
CA ASN A 44 19.55 -8.97 3.91
C ASN A 44 18.49 -9.29 4.98
N MET A 45 17.48 -10.07 4.62
CA MET A 45 16.37 -10.43 5.50
C MET A 45 16.61 -11.68 6.35
N LYS A 46 17.75 -12.38 6.20
CA LYS A 46 18.03 -13.58 6.98
C LYS A 46 18.01 -13.29 8.48
N GLY A 47 17.12 -13.95 9.23
CA GLY A 47 16.96 -13.78 10.68
C GLY A 47 16.24 -12.50 11.11
N LYS A 48 15.91 -11.59 10.18
CA LYS A 48 15.12 -10.39 10.44
C LYS A 48 13.66 -10.74 10.70
N VAL A 49 12.97 -9.92 11.48
CA VAL A 49 11.57 -10.14 11.89
C VAL A 49 10.64 -9.26 11.08
N VAL A 50 9.63 -9.86 10.47
CA VAL A 50 8.62 -9.18 9.66
C VAL A 50 7.24 -9.46 10.24
N LEU A 51 6.52 -8.41 10.65
CA LEU A 51 5.11 -8.49 11.02
C LEU A 51 4.25 -8.16 9.80
N ILE A 52 3.31 -9.03 9.43
CA ILE A 52 2.47 -8.88 8.24
C ILE A 52 1.01 -8.95 8.63
N THR A 53 0.27 -7.88 8.36
CA THR A 53 -1.19 -7.83 8.57
C THR A 53 -1.95 -8.25 7.31
N GLY A 54 -3.13 -8.85 7.48
CA GLY A 54 -3.87 -9.42 6.35
C GLY A 54 -3.12 -10.55 5.66
N ALA A 55 -2.32 -11.32 6.41
CA ALA A 55 -1.44 -12.35 5.86
C ALA A 55 -2.17 -13.65 5.44
N SER A 56 -3.46 -13.78 5.71
CA SER A 56 -4.23 -15.00 5.46
C SER A 56 -4.58 -15.28 4.00
N SER A 57 -4.42 -14.30 3.10
CA SER A 57 -4.68 -14.47 1.66
C SER A 57 -4.10 -13.33 0.82
N GLY A 58 -4.16 -13.47 -0.50
CA GLY A 58 -3.87 -12.40 -1.46
C GLY A 58 -2.44 -11.88 -1.36
N ILE A 59 -2.28 -10.55 -1.47
CA ILE A 59 -0.95 -9.90 -1.44
C ILE A 59 -0.21 -10.20 -0.13
N GLY A 60 -0.89 -10.15 1.03
CA GLY A 60 -0.27 -10.38 2.33
C GLY A 60 0.33 -11.77 2.47
N GLU A 61 -0.40 -12.79 2.01
CA GLU A 61 0.09 -14.18 1.95
C GLU A 61 1.34 -14.28 1.06
N ARG A 62 1.27 -13.73 -0.17
CA ARG A 62 2.39 -13.84 -1.12
C ARG A 62 3.61 -13.05 -0.65
N VAL A 63 3.41 -11.92 0.03
CA VAL A 63 4.49 -11.17 0.69
C VAL A 63 5.12 -12.00 1.81
N ALA A 64 4.34 -12.72 2.61
CA ALA A 64 4.86 -13.64 3.62
C ALA A 64 5.77 -14.70 3.01
N TYR A 65 5.35 -15.32 1.90
CA TYR A 65 6.16 -16.30 1.18
C TYR A 65 7.44 -15.71 0.61
N GLU A 66 7.40 -14.49 0.08
CA GLU A 66 8.60 -13.83 -0.44
C GLU A 66 9.60 -13.47 0.67
N TYR A 67 9.15 -13.04 1.86
CA TYR A 67 10.03 -12.86 3.01
C TYR A 67 10.57 -14.19 3.54
N ALA A 68 9.76 -15.25 3.56
CA ALA A 68 10.17 -16.59 3.96
C ALA A 68 11.32 -17.13 3.10
N LYS A 69 11.21 -17.00 1.76
CA LYS A 69 12.27 -17.38 0.81
C LYS A 69 13.60 -16.64 1.06
N ARG A 70 13.56 -15.50 1.74
CA ARG A 70 14.74 -14.69 2.10
C ARG A 70 15.24 -14.97 3.53
N GLY A 71 14.70 -16.00 4.20
CA GLY A 71 15.12 -16.43 5.53
C GLY A 71 14.66 -15.52 6.67
N ALA A 72 13.62 -14.70 6.44
CA ALA A 72 13.03 -13.88 7.49
C ALA A 72 12.22 -14.74 8.48
N ARG A 73 12.14 -14.29 9.72
CA ARG A 73 11.17 -14.78 10.72
C ARG A 73 9.89 -13.97 10.62
N LEU A 74 8.73 -14.61 10.74
CA LEU A 74 7.45 -13.98 10.40
C LEU A 74 6.48 -13.96 11.58
N ALA A 75 5.85 -12.81 11.83
CA ALA A 75 4.62 -12.70 12.60
C ALA A 75 3.45 -12.49 11.63
N LEU A 76 2.58 -13.49 11.50
CA LEU A 76 1.47 -13.46 10.55
C LEU A 76 0.17 -13.12 11.27
N VAL A 77 -0.48 -12.04 10.81
CA VAL A 77 -1.65 -11.47 11.48
C VAL A 77 -2.84 -11.41 10.55
N ALA A 78 -3.96 -11.99 10.97
CA ALA A 78 -5.29 -11.87 10.36
C ALA A 78 -6.37 -12.40 11.32
N ARG A 79 -7.64 -12.32 10.90
CA ARG A 79 -8.79 -12.84 11.67
C ARG A 79 -9.00 -14.35 11.51
N ARG A 80 -8.64 -14.91 10.34
CA ARG A 80 -8.81 -16.32 9.97
C ARG A 80 -7.58 -17.13 10.35
N GLU A 81 -7.60 -17.68 11.56
CA GLU A 81 -6.45 -18.38 12.14
C GLU A 81 -6.10 -19.66 11.41
N ASP A 82 -7.11 -20.43 10.98
CA ASP A 82 -6.97 -21.63 10.14
C ASP A 82 -6.11 -21.36 8.90
N ARG A 83 -6.43 -20.28 8.17
CA ARG A 83 -5.67 -19.85 7.00
C ARG A 83 -4.26 -19.39 7.36
N LEU A 84 -4.08 -18.67 8.46
CA LEU A 84 -2.74 -18.28 8.91
C LEU A 84 -1.86 -19.48 9.22
N GLN A 85 -2.42 -20.55 9.79
CA GLN A 85 -1.67 -21.77 10.06
C GLN A 85 -1.22 -22.46 8.76
N GLU A 86 -2.05 -22.45 7.71
CA GLU A 86 -1.65 -22.93 6.37
C GLU A 86 -0.50 -22.10 5.80
N VAL A 87 -0.62 -20.77 5.84
CA VAL A 87 0.43 -19.84 5.38
C VAL A 87 1.71 -20.02 6.19
N ALA A 88 1.62 -20.20 7.51
CA ALA A 88 2.77 -20.43 8.38
C ALA A 88 3.51 -21.73 8.04
N LYS A 89 2.78 -22.83 7.84
CA LYS A 89 3.36 -24.11 7.41
C LYS A 89 4.10 -23.93 6.07
N LYS A 90 3.46 -23.30 5.09
CA LYS A 90 4.07 -23.06 3.78
C LYS A 90 5.28 -22.14 3.88
N ALA A 91 5.22 -21.05 4.65
CA ALA A 91 6.34 -20.15 4.87
C ALA A 91 7.55 -20.87 5.49
N LYS A 92 7.35 -21.76 6.47
CA LYS A 92 8.42 -22.61 7.01
C LYS A 92 9.06 -23.48 5.92
N THR A 93 8.26 -24.15 5.09
CA THR A 93 8.79 -24.95 3.96
C THR A 93 9.56 -24.13 2.92
N LEU A 94 9.25 -22.84 2.78
CA LEU A 94 9.91 -21.93 1.85
C LEU A 94 11.21 -21.32 2.40
N GLY A 95 11.55 -21.55 3.67
CA GLY A 95 12.82 -21.12 4.26
C GLY A 95 12.71 -20.16 5.44
N SER A 96 11.48 -19.84 5.93
CA SER A 96 11.32 -19.06 7.16
C SER A 96 11.84 -19.87 8.36
N PRO A 97 12.83 -19.37 9.13
CA PRO A 97 13.38 -20.11 10.27
C PRO A 97 12.36 -20.28 11.41
N ASP A 98 11.46 -19.30 11.57
CA ASP A 98 10.44 -19.31 12.59
C ASP A 98 9.23 -18.47 12.16
N VAL A 99 8.03 -18.88 12.57
CA VAL A 99 6.77 -18.20 12.26
C VAL A 99 5.84 -18.28 13.46
N VAL A 100 5.35 -17.12 13.92
CA VAL A 100 4.28 -17.00 14.92
C VAL A 100 2.99 -16.55 14.22
N VAL A 101 1.87 -17.19 14.57
CA VAL A 101 0.53 -16.87 14.08
C VAL A 101 -0.20 -16.10 15.16
N ILE A 102 -0.75 -14.94 14.81
CA ILE A 102 -1.45 -14.06 15.74
C ILE A 102 -2.82 -13.76 15.17
N ARG A 103 -3.87 -14.31 15.79
CA ARG A 103 -5.25 -13.94 15.47
C ARG A 103 -5.54 -12.56 16.06
N ALA A 104 -5.87 -11.59 15.20
CA ALA A 104 -6.19 -10.24 15.62
C ALA A 104 -7.10 -9.52 14.62
N ASP A 105 -7.91 -8.60 15.12
CA ASP A 105 -8.68 -7.64 14.33
C ASP A 105 -8.03 -6.26 14.41
N VAL A 106 -7.57 -5.72 13.28
CA VAL A 106 -6.87 -4.43 13.22
C VAL A 106 -7.79 -3.23 13.52
N THR A 107 -9.11 -3.45 13.56
CA THR A 107 -10.07 -2.42 13.98
C THR A 107 -10.07 -2.19 15.50
N LYS A 108 -9.55 -3.15 16.28
CA LYS A 108 -9.56 -3.15 17.74
C LYS A 108 -8.23 -2.63 18.30
N PRO A 109 -8.20 -1.49 19.03
CA PRO A 109 -6.97 -0.94 19.59
C PRO A 109 -6.18 -1.91 20.48
N GLU A 110 -6.87 -2.70 21.29
CA GLU A 110 -6.29 -3.72 22.17
C GLU A 110 -5.58 -4.83 21.40
N ASP A 111 -6.16 -5.27 20.27
CA ASP A 111 -5.53 -6.25 19.38
C ASP A 111 -4.30 -5.64 18.70
N CYS A 112 -4.37 -4.38 18.25
CA CYS A 112 -3.24 -3.67 17.64
C CYS A 112 -2.02 -3.56 18.56
N LYS A 113 -2.23 -3.35 19.86
CA LYS A 113 -1.15 -3.38 20.84
C LYS A 113 -0.63 -4.81 21.04
N ARG A 114 -1.55 -5.74 21.33
CA ARG A 114 -1.24 -7.14 21.62
C ARG A 114 -0.46 -7.81 20.50
N LEU A 115 -0.82 -7.60 19.23
CA LEU A 115 -0.15 -8.24 18.10
C LEU A 115 1.30 -7.77 17.92
N VAL A 116 1.62 -6.52 18.26
CA VAL A 116 3.00 -6.01 18.23
C VAL A 116 3.77 -6.56 19.43
N ASP A 117 3.17 -6.55 20.61
CA ASP A 117 3.78 -7.09 21.82
C ASP A 117 4.10 -8.58 21.67
N GLU A 118 3.17 -9.40 21.17
CA GLU A 118 3.38 -10.84 20.93
C GLU A 118 4.53 -11.08 19.95
N ALA A 119 4.59 -10.34 18.84
CA ALA A 119 5.68 -10.47 17.87
C ALA A 119 7.04 -10.08 18.47
N VAL A 120 7.09 -8.99 19.23
CA VAL A 120 8.33 -8.52 19.87
C VAL A 120 8.76 -9.44 21.01
N ASN A 121 7.83 -9.93 21.83
CA ASN A 121 8.12 -10.85 22.92
C ASN A 121 8.63 -12.19 22.38
N HIS A 122 8.06 -12.68 21.28
CA HIS A 122 8.48 -13.94 20.66
C HIS A 122 9.85 -13.85 19.99
N PHE A 123 10.16 -12.75 19.29
CA PHE A 123 11.40 -12.64 18.50
C PHE A 123 12.50 -11.74 19.09
N GLY A 124 12.18 -10.94 20.10
CA GLY A 124 13.05 -9.93 20.73
C GLY A 124 13.27 -8.65 19.92
N GLN A 125 12.73 -8.56 18.70
CA GLN A 125 12.91 -7.43 17.78
C GLN A 125 11.79 -7.36 16.73
N LEU A 126 11.67 -6.22 16.07
CA LEU A 126 10.83 -6.03 14.88
C LEU A 126 11.61 -5.23 13.84
N ASN A 127 11.82 -5.78 12.64
CA ASN A 127 12.56 -5.11 11.58
C ASN A 127 11.64 -4.50 10.54
N HIS A 128 10.68 -5.26 10.01
CA HIS A 128 9.72 -4.76 9.03
C HIS A 128 8.28 -4.89 9.55
N LEU A 129 7.48 -3.85 9.35
CA LEU A 129 6.02 -3.88 9.48
C LEU A 129 5.40 -3.80 8.09
N VAL A 130 4.58 -4.78 7.71
CA VAL A 130 3.78 -4.76 6.49
C VAL A 130 2.32 -4.52 6.84
N ASN A 131 1.88 -3.28 6.63
CA ASN A 131 0.49 -2.87 6.72
C ASN A 131 -0.22 -3.20 5.40
N ASN A 132 -0.87 -4.36 5.37
CA ASN A 132 -1.54 -4.90 4.18
C ASN A 132 -3.03 -5.20 4.41
N ALA A 133 -3.49 -5.39 5.66
CA ALA A 133 -4.90 -5.63 5.94
C ALA A 133 -5.77 -4.55 5.28
N GLY A 134 -6.81 -4.98 4.56
CA GLY A 134 -7.71 -4.07 3.89
C GLY A 134 -8.92 -4.76 3.29
N ILE A 135 -9.94 -3.96 3.01
CA ILE A 135 -11.16 -4.35 2.32
C ILE A 135 -11.47 -3.34 1.21
N TRP A 136 -12.28 -3.76 0.26
CA TRP A 136 -12.81 -2.92 -0.80
C TRP A 136 -14.27 -3.30 -1.03
N GLU A 137 -15.18 -2.36 -0.80
CA GLU A 137 -16.58 -2.50 -1.18
C GLU A 137 -16.89 -1.66 -2.43
N ALA A 138 -17.46 -2.31 -3.45
CA ALA A 138 -17.85 -1.66 -4.70
C ALA A 138 -19.33 -1.20 -4.63
N GLY A 139 -19.60 0.02 -5.05
CA GLY A 139 -20.96 0.55 -5.16
C GLY A 139 -20.97 2.02 -5.56
N PHE A 140 -21.98 2.44 -6.34
CA PHE A 140 -22.18 3.86 -6.57
C PHE A 140 -22.55 4.54 -5.27
N PHE A 141 -22.08 5.78 -5.11
CA PHE A 141 -22.42 6.58 -3.94
C PHE A 141 -23.93 6.85 -3.86
N GLU A 142 -24.57 7.08 -5.01
CA GLU A 142 -26.03 7.31 -5.10
C GLU A 142 -26.85 6.08 -4.70
N ASP A 143 -26.31 4.86 -4.85
CA ASP A 143 -26.97 3.62 -4.44
C ASP A 143 -26.80 3.33 -2.93
N CYS A 144 -26.04 4.16 -2.20
CA CYS A 144 -25.78 3.96 -0.78
C CYS A 144 -26.97 4.42 0.06
N THR A 145 -27.64 3.46 0.71
CA THR A 145 -28.74 3.74 1.64
C THR A 145 -28.28 4.16 3.03
N ASP A 146 -27.07 3.76 3.43
CA ASP A 146 -26.46 4.09 4.72
C ASP A 146 -24.94 4.23 4.57
N VAL A 147 -24.45 5.47 4.66
CA VAL A 147 -23.03 5.81 4.53
C VAL A 147 -22.20 5.23 5.69
N SER A 148 -22.81 5.01 6.87
CA SER A 148 -22.09 4.52 8.04
C SER A 148 -21.50 3.12 7.83
N ARG A 149 -22.08 2.33 6.93
CA ARG A 149 -21.57 1.00 6.54
C ARG A 149 -20.14 1.04 6.00
N TYR A 150 -19.73 2.17 5.42
CA TYR A 150 -18.40 2.37 4.83
C TYR A 150 -17.37 2.91 5.84
N ALA A 151 -17.77 3.21 7.08
CA ALA A 151 -16.83 3.53 8.15
C ALA A 151 -15.79 2.41 8.33
N LYS A 152 -16.21 1.16 8.13
CA LYS A 152 -15.34 -0.02 8.18
C LYS A 152 -14.17 0.03 7.18
N ASP A 153 -14.34 0.64 6.00
CA ASP A 153 -13.25 0.80 5.01
C ASP A 153 -12.17 1.71 5.60
N MET A 154 -12.56 2.80 6.26
CA MET A 154 -11.63 3.68 6.97
C MET A 154 -11.04 2.99 8.21
N ASP A 155 -11.86 2.29 8.99
CA ASP A 155 -11.39 1.64 10.21
C ASP A 155 -10.35 0.56 9.96
N ILE A 156 -10.52 -0.23 8.88
CA ILE A 156 -9.57 -1.28 8.52
C ILE A 156 -8.40 -0.70 7.73
N ASN A 157 -8.65 -0.03 6.60
CA ASN A 157 -7.60 0.36 5.67
C ASN A 157 -6.69 1.44 6.27
N PHE A 158 -7.29 2.44 6.93
CA PHE A 158 -6.58 3.58 7.48
C PHE A 158 -6.29 3.40 8.97
N TRP A 159 -7.31 3.36 9.83
CA TRP A 159 -7.08 3.37 11.28
C TRP A 159 -6.37 2.12 11.79
N GLY A 160 -6.65 0.94 11.23
CA GLY A 160 -5.91 -0.28 11.57
C GLY A 160 -4.42 -0.16 11.27
N THR A 161 -4.09 0.40 10.10
CA THR A 161 -2.72 0.72 9.72
C THR A 161 -2.07 1.74 10.66
N VAL A 162 -2.78 2.80 11.04
CA VAL A 162 -2.29 3.85 11.95
C VAL A 162 -2.00 3.28 13.34
N ARG A 163 -2.96 2.57 13.92
CA ARG A 163 -2.87 2.02 15.28
C ARG A 163 -1.70 1.05 15.41
N ILE A 164 -1.52 0.13 14.46
CA ILE A 164 -0.41 -0.84 14.49
C ILE A 164 0.92 -0.12 14.31
N THR A 165 0.99 0.85 13.38
CA THR A 165 2.20 1.64 13.18
C THR A 165 2.61 2.36 14.46
N HIS A 166 1.66 3.01 15.14
CA HIS A 166 1.90 3.70 16.41
C HIS A 166 2.56 2.77 17.45
N GLN A 167 2.07 1.53 17.58
CA GLN A 167 2.63 0.55 18.52
C GLN A 167 4.01 0.02 18.06
N ALA A 168 4.24 -0.11 16.75
CA ALA A 168 5.48 -0.66 16.21
C ALA A 168 6.66 0.34 16.18
N VAL A 169 6.40 1.65 16.16
CA VAL A 169 7.43 2.70 15.99
C VAL A 169 8.64 2.56 16.93
N PRO A 170 8.48 2.35 18.26
CA PRO A 170 9.64 2.22 19.14
C PRO A 170 10.56 1.05 18.77
N HIS A 171 9.98 -0.08 18.35
CA HIS A 171 10.72 -1.29 17.98
C HIS A 171 11.38 -1.17 16.61
N LEU A 172 10.69 -0.55 15.65
CA LEU A 172 11.23 -0.25 14.32
C LEU A 172 12.37 0.76 14.42
N ARG A 173 12.26 1.80 15.25
CA ARG A 173 13.34 2.76 15.46
C ARG A 173 14.58 2.09 16.04
N LYS A 174 14.42 1.22 17.05
CA LYS A 174 15.53 0.46 17.66
C LYS A 174 16.27 -0.40 16.63
N SER A 175 15.55 -0.95 15.66
CA SER A 175 16.13 -1.84 14.65
C SER A 175 16.56 -1.15 13.35
N LYS A 176 16.39 0.18 13.25
CA LYS A 176 16.47 0.95 12.00
C LYS A 176 15.63 0.32 10.89
N GLY A 177 14.44 -0.10 11.28
CA GLY A 177 13.52 -0.92 10.53
C GLY A 177 12.76 -0.15 9.45
N ARG A 178 11.74 -0.82 8.89
CA ARG A 178 10.96 -0.32 7.77
C ARG A 178 9.47 -0.60 7.93
N ILE A 179 8.67 0.35 7.46
CA ILE A 179 7.24 0.17 7.24
C ILE A 179 7.01 0.02 5.75
N VAL A 180 6.30 -1.04 5.37
CA VAL A 180 5.77 -1.25 4.03
C VAL A 180 4.25 -1.10 4.16
N VAL A 181 3.69 -0.12 3.46
CA VAL A 181 2.25 0.15 3.51
C VAL A 181 1.62 -0.10 2.15
N ILE A 182 0.60 -0.97 2.12
CA ILE A 182 -0.15 -1.30 0.91
C ILE A 182 -1.33 -0.34 0.78
N SER A 183 -1.09 0.72 0.01
CA SER A 183 -2.12 1.64 -0.46
C SER A 183 -2.82 1.04 -1.70
N SER A 184 -3.11 1.83 -2.72
CA SER A 184 -3.61 1.42 -4.03
C SER A 184 -3.38 2.52 -5.04
N THR A 185 -3.34 2.19 -6.32
CA THR A 185 -3.48 3.20 -7.38
C THR A 185 -4.83 3.94 -7.29
N LEU A 186 -5.86 3.31 -6.71
CA LEU A 186 -7.15 3.93 -6.46
C LEU A 186 -7.11 5.02 -5.38
N GLY A 187 -5.98 5.19 -4.67
CA GLY A 187 -5.78 6.36 -3.80
C GLY A 187 -5.59 7.67 -4.55
N TRP A 188 -5.31 7.63 -5.85
CA TRP A 188 -5.17 8.82 -6.70
C TRP A 188 -5.93 8.72 -8.03
N TYR A 189 -6.28 7.51 -8.47
CA TYR A 189 -7.09 7.28 -9.65
C TYR A 189 -8.58 7.31 -9.28
N PRO A 190 -9.40 8.20 -9.87
CA PRO A 190 -10.81 8.35 -9.52
C PRO A 190 -11.67 7.26 -10.16
N ALA A 191 -11.47 6.01 -9.75
CA ALA A 191 -12.28 4.90 -10.22
C ALA A 191 -13.73 5.01 -9.72
N PRO A 192 -14.73 4.87 -10.61
CA PRO A 192 -16.12 4.75 -10.22
C PRO A 192 -16.36 3.59 -9.25
N LYS A 193 -17.49 3.67 -8.55
CA LYS A 193 -17.96 2.67 -7.57
C LYS A 193 -17.00 2.37 -6.41
N SER A 194 -15.99 3.19 -6.18
CA SER A 194 -14.93 2.91 -5.20
C SER A 194 -14.69 4.08 -4.25
N SER A 195 -15.64 5.01 -4.11
CA SER A 195 -15.44 6.31 -3.44
C SER A 195 -14.80 6.21 -2.05
N PHE A 196 -15.34 5.36 -1.16
CA PHE A 196 -14.81 5.20 0.20
C PHE A 196 -13.49 4.44 0.24
N TYR A 197 -13.32 3.42 -0.62
CA TYR A 197 -12.05 2.72 -0.77
C TYR A 197 -10.95 3.69 -1.24
N ASN A 198 -11.22 4.46 -2.30
CA ASN A 198 -10.31 5.47 -2.85
C ASN A 198 -9.92 6.48 -1.77
N ALA A 199 -10.90 7.02 -1.04
CA ALA A 199 -10.65 7.95 0.07
C ALA A 199 -9.75 7.32 1.15
N SER A 200 -10.03 6.08 1.56
CA SER A 200 -9.22 5.38 2.56
C SER A 200 -7.78 5.17 2.11
N LYS A 201 -7.56 4.81 0.83
CA LYS A 201 -6.21 4.61 0.27
C LYS A 201 -5.49 5.93 0.01
N ALA A 202 -6.20 7.00 -0.33
CA ALA A 202 -5.65 8.36 -0.38
C ALA A 202 -5.16 8.80 1.02
N ALA A 203 -5.97 8.61 2.05
CA ALA A 203 -5.62 8.92 3.44
C ALA A 203 -4.38 8.15 3.91
N VAL A 204 -4.31 6.84 3.60
CA VAL A 204 -3.12 6.02 3.87
C VAL A 204 -1.88 6.61 3.19
N THR A 205 -1.95 6.93 1.89
CA THR A 205 -0.81 7.50 1.17
C THR A 205 -0.34 8.80 1.83
N ALA A 206 -1.23 9.78 2.01
CA ALA A 206 -0.88 11.08 2.59
C ALA A 206 -0.30 10.97 4.02
N PHE A 207 -0.86 10.08 4.84
CA PHE A 207 -0.39 9.86 6.20
C PHE A 207 1.03 9.28 6.23
N PHE A 208 1.33 8.26 5.41
CA PHE A 208 2.68 7.68 5.38
C PHE A 208 3.70 8.55 4.66
N GLU A 209 3.27 9.41 3.73
CA GLU A 209 4.13 10.44 3.17
C GLU A 209 4.59 11.41 4.25
N THR A 210 3.67 11.85 5.10
CA THR A 210 3.96 12.71 6.26
C THR A 210 4.88 12.00 7.25
N LEU A 211 4.53 10.78 7.68
CA LEU A 211 5.38 10.00 8.60
C LEU A 211 6.78 9.73 8.05
N SER A 212 6.92 9.52 6.73
CA SER A 212 8.25 9.32 6.14
C SER A 212 9.15 10.55 6.20
N VAL A 213 8.57 11.75 6.31
CA VAL A 213 9.32 12.99 6.58
C VAL A 213 9.66 13.07 8.06
N GLU A 214 8.69 12.82 8.94
CA GLU A 214 8.87 12.88 10.39
C GLU A 214 9.88 11.84 10.94
N PHE A 215 9.90 10.63 10.37
CA PHE A 215 10.84 9.59 10.78
C PHE A 215 12.25 9.79 10.22
N GLY A 216 12.44 10.62 9.19
CA GLY A 216 13.73 10.84 8.57
C GLY A 216 14.45 9.54 8.18
N SER A 217 15.68 9.37 8.66
CA SER A 217 16.49 8.16 8.42
C SER A 217 16.29 7.05 9.44
N ASP A 218 15.50 7.28 10.50
CA ASP A 218 15.40 6.34 11.63
C ASP A 218 14.51 5.14 11.31
N ILE A 219 13.45 5.37 10.52
CA ILE A 219 12.53 4.33 10.05
C ILE A 219 12.28 4.55 8.56
N GLY A 220 12.59 3.54 7.74
CA GLY A 220 12.27 3.57 6.32
C GLY A 220 10.77 3.42 6.08
N VAL A 221 10.22 4.11 5.09
CA VAL A 221 8.83 3.91 4.65
C VAL A 221 8.80 3.59 3.16
N THR A 222 8.10 2.53 2.79
CA THR A 222 7.84 2.12 1.39
C THR A 222 6.33 2.12 1.18
N ILE A 223 5.84 3.08 0.40
CA ILE A 223 4.43 3.20 0.03
C ILE A 223 4.21 2.43 -1.27
N VAL A 224 3.37 1.40 -1.20
CA VAL A 224 3.04 0.57 -2.34
C VAL A 224 1.67 0.96 -2.86
N THR A 225 1.55 1.30 -4.13
CA THR A 225 0.28 1.57 -4.81
C THR A 225 0.05 0.48 -5.88
N PRO A 226 -0.45 -0.71 -5.50
CA PRO A 226 -0.79 -1.73 -6.47
C PRO A 226 -2.04 -1.34 -7.26
N GLY A 227 -2.06 -1.68 -8.54
CA GLY A 227 -3.27 -1.81 -9.35
C GLY A 227 -3.98 -3.14 -9.05
N LEU A 228 -4.87 -3.56 -9.96
CA LEU A 228 -5.59 -4.81 -9.78
C LEU A 228 -4.63 -6.00 -9.69
N THR A 229 -4.73 -6.73 -8.59
CA THR A 229 -3.87 -7.87 -8.28
C THR A 229 -4.74 -9.07 -7.94
N ASP A 230 -4.43 -10.20 -8.58
CA ASP A 230 -5.16 -11.46 -8.42
C ASP A 230 -5.22 -11.88 -6.94
N SER A 231 -6.40 -11.79 -6.35
CA SER A 231 -6.62 -12.02 -4.93
C SER A 231 -8.08 -12.28 -4.61
N GLU A 232 -8.35 -12.86 -3.43
CA GLU A 232 -9.72 -13.07 -2.94
C GLU A 232 -10.56 -11.78 -2.92
N MET A 233 -9.92 -10.61 -2.74
CA MET A 233 -10.60 -9.31 -2.73
C MET A 233 -11.33 -9.00 -4.04
N ILE A 234 -10.81 -9.48 -5.17
CA ILE A 234 -11.37 -9.24 -6.50
C ILE A 234 -11.98 -10.51 -7.13
N GLY A 235 -12.20 -11.55 -6.32
CA GLY A 235 -12.74 -12.82 -6.75
C GLY A 235 -14.22 -12.79 -7.14
N GLY A 236 -14.70 -13.88 -7.75
CA GLY A 236 -16.11 -14.02 -8.12
C GLY A 236 -16.57 -12.99 -9.15
N ASN A 237 -17.70 -12.33 -8.88
CA ASN A 237 -18.27 -11.29 -9.76
C ASN A 237 -17.79 -9.87 -9.43
N PHE A 238 -16.87 -9.71 -8.47
CA PHE A 238 -16.47 -8.40 -7.94
C PHE A 238 -15.98 -7.44 -9.03
N LEU A 239 -15.14 -7.91 -9.96
CA LEU A 239 -14.65 -7.06 -11.05
C LEU A 239 -15.77 -6.58 -11.98
N LYS A 240 -16.85 -7.34 -12.14
CA LYS A 240 -18.03 -6.90 -12.91
C LYS A 240 -18.82 -5.86 -12.11
N GLU A 241 -19.01 -6.08 -10.81
CA GLU A 241 -19.70 -5.15 -9.91
C GLU A 241 -18.98 -3.80 -9.87
N ALA A 242 -17.65 -3.82 -9.77
CA ALA A 242 -16.78 -2.64 -9.80
C ALA A 242 -16.58 -2.03 -11.20
N GLU A 243 -17.17 -2.60 -12.26
CA GLU A 243 -16.98 -2.18 -13.67
C GLU A 243 -15.52 -2.17 -14.12
N MET A 244 -14.72 -3.12 -13.62
CA MET A 244 -13.30 -3.27 -13.88
C MET A 244 -12.89 -4.57 -14.59
N GLN A 245 -13.84 -5.33 -15.13
CA GLN A 245 -13.56 -6.63 -15.77
C GLN A 245 -12.57 -6.56 -16.95
N ASP A 246 -12.51 -5.42 -17.66
CA ASP A 246 -11.61 -5.21 -18.81
C ASP A 246 -10.24 -4.64 -18.39
N THR A 247 -10.00 -4.47 -17.09
CA THR A 247 -8.77 -3.88 -16.57
C THR A 247 -7.74 -4.99 -16.28
N PRO A 248 -6.50 -4.90 -16.79
CA PRO A 248 -5.50 -5.95 -16.61
C PRO A 248 -5.21 -6.25 -15.13
N VAL A 249 -5.24 -7.54 -14.78
CA VAL A 249 -4.95 -8.03 -13.43
C VAL A 249 -3.53 -8.60 -13.39
N MET A 250 -2.72 -8.15 -12.42
CA MET A 250 -1.37 -8.66 -12.18
C MET A 250 -1.40 -9.90 -11.26
N PRO A 251 -0.55 -10.92 -11.49
CA PRO A 251 -0.41 -12.03 -10.54
C PRO A 251 0.11 -11.58 -9.17
N ALA A 252 -0.49 -12.09 -8.09
CA ALA A 252 -0.08 -11.72 -6.72
C ALA A 252 1.38 -12.07 -6.39
N ASP A 253 1.91 -13.18 -6.92
CA ASP A 253 3.31 -13.56 -6.70
C ASP A 253 4.29 -12.54 -7.31
N ALA A 254 3.97 -12.00 -8.49
CA ALA A 254 4.77 -10.98 -9.13
C ALA A 254 4.72 -9.66 -8.34
N CYS A 255 3.52 -9.26 -7.92
CA CYS A 255 3.31 -8.07 -7.08
C CYS A 255 4.09 -8.19 -5.75
N ALA A 256 3.94 -9.31 -5.04
CA ALA A 256 4.65 -9.58 -3.78
C ALA A 256 6.17 -9.57 -3.94
N LYS A 257 6.70 -10.17 -5.01
CA LYS A 257 8.13 -10.15 -5.31
C LYS A 257 8.63 -8.71 -5.52
N SER A 258 7.90 -7.88 -6.26
CA SER A 258 8.23 -6.46 -6.43
C SER A 258 8.17 -5.70 -5.10
N ILE A 259 7.15 -5.94 -4.27
CA ILE A 259 6.99 -5.32 -2.94
C ILE A 259 8.20 -5.61 -2.06
N VAL A 260 8.56 -6.90 -1.88
CA VAL A 260 9.66 -7.28 -1.00
C VAL A 260 11.00 -6.78 -1.55
N ASN A 261 11.22 -6.84 -2.87
CA ASN A 261 12.43 -6.26 -3.47
C ASN A 261 12.53 -4.74 -3.25
N SER A 262 11.42 -4.02 -3.37
CA SER A 262 11.35 -2.57 -3.16
C SER A 262 11.64 -2.21 -1.70
N ALA A 263 11.06 -2.96 -0.75
CA ALA A 263 11.31 -2.81 0.67
C ALA A 263 12.79 -3.06 1.00
N CYS A 264 13.38 -4.17 0.54
CA CYS A 264 14.79 -4.48 0.80
C CYS A 264 15.77 -3.47 0.14
N ARG A 265 15.43 -2.87 -1.01
CA ARG A 265 16.24 -1.79 -1.60
C ARG A 265 16.12 -0.48 -0.83
N GLY A 266 15.05 -0.31 -0.07
CA GLY A 266 14.73 0.95 0.59
C GLY A 266 14.15 2.01 -0.33
N ASP A 267 13.32 1.60 -1.28
CA ASP A 267 12.57 2.51 -2.13
C ASP A 267 11.43 3.17 -1.33
N ARG A 268 11.16 4.45 -1.63
CA ARG A 268 10.07 5.21 -0.99
C ARG A 268 8.69 4.87 -1.59
N TYR A 269 8.65 4.60 -2.89
CA TYR A 269 7.43 4.26 -3.61
C TYR A 269 7.63 3.03 -4.50
N LEU A 270 6.57 2.23 -4.60
CA LEU A 270 6.40 1.19 -5.61
C LEU A 270 5.00 1.29 -6.19
N THR A 271 4.90 1.39 -7.51
CA THR A 271 3.62 1.27 -8.24
C THR A 271 3.75 0.10 -9.19
N GLU A 272 2.88 -0.88 -9.02
CA GLU A 272 2.80 -2.07 -9.87
C GLU A 272 1.35 -2.27 -10.32
N PRO A 273 1.08 -2.60 -11.58
CA PRO A 273 2.04 -2.69 -12.68
C PRO A 273 2.62 -1.33 -13.09
N PHE A 274 3.82 -1.33 -13.68
CA PHE A 274 4.55 -0.10 -14.06
C PHE A 274 3.73 0.88 -14.93
N TRP A 275 2.86 0.40 -15.81
CA TRP A 275 2.05 1.26 -16.69
C TRP A 275 1.11 2.19 -15.92
N MET A 276 0.72 1.86 -14.69
CA MET A 276 -0.07 2.75 -13.83
C MET A 276 0.70 4.02 -13.45
N ARG A 277 2.04 4.02 -13.50
CA ARG A 277 2.83 5.25 -13.32
C ARG A 277 2.66 6.22 -14.48
N ILE A 278 2.45 5.69 -15.69
CA ILE A 278 2.17 6.50 -16.87
C ILE A 278 0.75 7.05 -16.80
N VAL A 279 -0.21 6.25 -16.33
CA VAL A 279 -1.58 6.72 -16.07
C VAL A 279 -1.61 7.81 -15.00
N PHE A 280 -0.80 7.71 -13.95
CA PHE A 280 -0.67 8.78 -12.96
C PHE A 280 -0.21 10.11 -13.59
N LEU A 281 0.77 10.06 -14.49
CA LEU A 281 1.21 11.25 -15.23
C LEU A 281 0.10 11.80 -16.13
N ALA A 282 -0.67 10.93 -16.80
CA ALA A 282 -1.82 11.36 -17.58
C ALA A 282 -2.90 12.01 -16.71
N GLN A 283 -3.17 11.48 -15.50
CA GLN A 283 -4.11 12.08 -14.54
C GLN A 283 -3.64 13.46 -14.07
N LEU A 284 -2.34 13.65 -13.92
CA LEU A 284 -1.77 14.94 -13.53
C LEU A 284 -1.84 15.98 -14.66
N LEU A 285 -1.64 15.56 -15.91
CA LEU A 285 -1.51 16.47 -17.05
C LEU A 285 -2.82 16.71 -17.80
N THR A 286 -3.70 15.71 -17.88
CA THR A 286 -4.96 15.73 -18.64
C THR A 286 -6.09 15.03 -17.88
N PRO A 287 -6.45 15.51 -16.67
CA PRO A 287 -7.50 14.88 -15.85
C PRO A 287 -8.86 14.81 -16.56
N GLU A 288 -9.19 15.77 -17.42
CA GLU A 288 -10.44 15.80 -18.19
C GLU A 288 -10.57 14.60 -19.12
N PHE A 289 -9.46 14.17 -19.73
CA PHE A 289 -9.45 13.01 -20.63
C PHE A 289 -9.74 11.71 -19.89
N LEU A 290 -9.10 11.50 -18.73
CA LEU A 290 -9.34 10.31 -17.91
C LEU A 290 -10.73 10.32 -17.28
N ASN A 291 -11.23 11.48 -16.85
CA ASN A 291 -12.59 11.62 -16.34
C ASN A 291 -13.61 11.30 -17.45
N TRP A 292 -13.43 11.81 -18.66
CA TRP A 292 -14.28 11.46 -19.80
C TRP A 292 -14.30 9.95 -20.09
N PHE A 293 -13.13 9.29 -20.04
CA PHE A 293 -13.04 7.84 -20.20
C PHE A 293 -13.81 7.09 -19.09
N ASN A 294 -13.67 7.52 -17.84
CA ASN A 294 -14.41 6.96 -16.70
C ASN A 294 -15.91 7.17 -16.82
N HIS A 295 -16.36 8.37 -17.22
CA HIS A 295 -17.78 8.66 -17.47
C HIS A 295 -18.36 7.75 -18.56
N LYS A 296 -17.62 7.51 -19.65
CA LYS A 296 -18.06 6.58 -20.70
C LYS A 296 -18.20 5.15 -20.20
N ARG A 297 -17.30 4.68 -19.33
CA ARG A 297 -17.40 3.34 -18.71
C ARG A 297 -18.64 3.21 -17.84
N VAL A 298 -18.90 4.21 -17.00
CA VAL A 298 -20.10 4.27 -16.16
C VAL A 298 -21.37 4.28 -17.01
N ALA A 299 -21.43 5.14 -18.04
CA ALA A 299 -22.58 5.21 -18.93
C ALA A 299 -22.85 3.87 -19.63
N ALA A 300 -21.80 3.22 -20.15
CA ALA A 300 -21.93 1.90 -20.76
C ALA A 300 -22.35 0.79 -19.77
N GLY A 301 -21.94 0.90 -18.50
CA GLY A 301 -22.33 -0.01 -17.42
C GLY A 301 -23.79 0.16 -17.01
N ILE A 302 -24.28 1.40 -16.94
CA ILE A 302 -25.68 1.74 -16.66
C ILE A 302 -26.59 1.20 -17.77
N THR A 303 -26.26 1.43 -19.05
CA THR A 303 -27.08 0.96 -20.18
C THR A 303 -27.24 -0.57 -20.20
N LYS A 304 -26.25 -1.32 -19.71
CA LYS A 304 -26.32 -2.79 -19.59
C LYS A 304 -27.19 -3.29 -18.44
N LYS A 305 -27.52 -2.47 -17.44
CA LYS A 305 -28.45 -2.82 -16.34
C LYS A 305 -29.92 -2.55 -16.71
N THR A 306 -30.16 -1.66 -17.66
CA THR A 306 -31.51 -1.25 -18.10
C THR A 306 -32.02 -2.04 -19.31
N ALA A 307 -31.22 -2.95 -19.86
CA ALA A 307 -31.55 -3.84 -20.97
C ALA A 307 -31.61 -5.29 -20.49
#